data_AF-A0A8J8FVN6-F1
#
_entry.id   AF-A0A8J8FVN6-F1
#
_cell.length_a   1.000
_cell.length_b   1.000
_cell.length_c   1.000
_cell.angle_alpha   90.00
_cell.angle_beta   90.00
_cell.angle_gamma   90.00
#
_symmetry.space_group_name_H-M   'P 1'
#
loop_
_entity.id
_entity.type
_entity.pdbx_description
1 polymer ?
#
loop_
_entity_poly.entity_id
_entity_poly.type
_entity_poly.pdbx_seq_one_letter_code
_entity_poly.pdbx_strand_id
1 'polypeptide(L)'
;MSKYKSKAPQVFLIKERCKECEWCIIHCPEEILEKSGEINEKGYHPPKLIDGKTFDDCAECHFCELICPEFAIFVVAPEEEEGSEEDE
;
A
#
# COMPACT_ATOMS: atom_id res chain seq x y z
N MET A 1 9.35 -22.96 13.74
CA MET A 1 9.17 -21.54 13.33
C MET A 1 7.86 -21.48 12.56
N SER A 2 7.03 -20.46 12.86
CA SER A 2 5.56 -20.45 12.74
C SER A 2 5.00 -21.03 11.43
N LYS A 3 3.99 -21.91 11.55
CA LYS A 3 3.25 -22.57 10.45
C LYS A 3 2.14 -21.70 9.84
N TYR A 4 2.02 -20.43 10.24
CA TYR A 4 0.97 -19.53 9.78
C TYR A 4 1.58 -18.44 8.90
N LYS A 5 1.30 -18.49 7.60
CA LYS A 5 1.59 -17.40 6.67
C LYS A 5 0.33 -16.54 6.56
N SER A 6 0.29 -15.42 7.28
CA SER A 6 -0.74 -14.41 7.08
C SER A 6 -0.63 -13.82 5.68
N LYS A 7 -1.75 -13.36 5.11
CA LYS A 7 -1.73 -12.60 3.85
C LYS A 7 -0.90 -11.31 4.01
N ALA A 8 -0.47 -10.74 2.89
CA ALA A 8 0.14 -9.41 2.89
C ALA A 8 -0.95 -8.35 3.16
N PRO A 9 -0.62 -7.24 3.86
CA PRO A 9 -1.49 -6.07 3.86
C PRO A 9 -1.66 -5.54 2.44
N GLN A 10 -2.69 -4.72 2.20
CA GLN A 10 -2.93 -4.12 0.88
C GLN A 10 -2.99 -2.60 0.99
N VAL A 11 -2.38 -1.89 0.04
CA VAL A 11 -2.43 -0.43 -0.04
C VAL A 11 -3.25 -0.01 -1.26
N PHE A 12 -4.33 0.72 -1.02
CA PHE A 12 -5.25 1.17 -2.06
C PHE A 12 -5.12 2.66 -2.30
N LEU A 13 -5.27 3.07 -3.56
CA LEU A 13 -5.17 4.45 -4.00
C LEU A 13 -6.41 4.85 -4.81
N ILE A 14 -7.12 5.86 -4.33
CA ILE A 14 -8.19 6.56 -5.04
C ILE A 14 -7.52 7.63 -5.91
N LYS A 15 -7.14 7.25 -7.13
CA LYS A 15 -6.33 8.09 -8.03
C LYS A 15 -6.95 9.47 -8.26
N GLU A 16 -8.28 9.57 -8.27
CA GLU A 16 -9.04 10.80 -8.51
C GLU A 16 -8.92 11.82 -7.37
N ARG A 17 -8.50 11.39 -6.18
CA ARG A 17 -8.25 12.27 -5.02
C ARG A 17 -6.80 12.71 -4.91
N CYS A 18 -5.87 11.97 -5.49
CA CYS A 18 -4.44 12.27 -5.38
C CYS A 18 -4.09 13.60 -6.08
N LYS A 19 -3.25 14.40 -5.41
CA LYS A 19 -2.74 15.71 -5.89
C LYS A 19 -1.20 15.79 -5.93
N GLU A 20 -0.51 14.65 -6.05
CA GLU A 20 0.97 14.59 -6.15
C GLU A 20 1.69 15.41 -5.07
N CYS A 21 1.32 15.24 -3.81
CA CYS A 21 1.98 15.92 -2.70
C CYS A 21 3.19 15.14 -2.14
N GLU A 22 3.40 13.90 -2.61
CA GLU A 22 4.51 13.00 -2.28
C GLU A 22 4.66 12.63 -0.78
N TRP A 23 3.79 13.10 0.12
CA TRP A 23 3.88 12.80 1.58
C TRP A 23 3.88 11.30 1.89
N CYS A 24 3.02 10.52 1.22
CA CYS A 24 2.96 9.07 1.38
C CYS A 24 4.22 8.34 0.88
N ILE A 25 4.99 8.94 -0.02
CA ILE A 25 6.27 8.41 -0.53
C ILE A 25 7.37 8.72 0.48
N ILE A 26 7.54 10.00 0.81
CA ILE A 26 8.67 10.48 1.64
C ILE A 26 8.61 9.94 3.08
N HIS A 27 7.41 9.66 3.58
CA HIS A 27 7.22 9.20 4.95
C HIS A 27 6.84 7.72 5.06
N CYS A 28 6.93 6.95 3.97
CA CYS A 28 6.82 5.50 4.08
C CYS A 28 8.09 4.96 4.76
N PRO A 29 8.02 4.39 5.99
CA PRO A 29 9.22 3.92 6.68
C PRO A 29 9.90 2.75 5.96
N GLU A 30 9.14 1.98 5.18
CA GLU A 30 9.63 0.84 4.40
C GLU A 30 10.04 1.22 2.98
N GLU A 31 9.88 2.49 2.61
CA GLU A 31 10.29 3.05 1.30
C GLU A 31 9.78 2.21 0.12
N ILE A 32 8.49 1.80 0.14
CA ILE A 32 7.92 0.92 -0.90
C ILE A 32 7.21 1.66 -2.03
N LEU A 33 7.00 2.97 -1.90
CA LEU A 33 6.27 3.79 -2.88
C LEU A 33 7.22 4.75 -3.59
N GLU A 34 6.96 5.00 -4.87
CA GLU A 34 7.58 6.05 -5.67
C GLU A 34 6.55 6.79 -6.51
N LYS A 35 6.95 7.92 -7.11
CA LYS A 35 6.10 8.63 -8.06
C LYS A 35 5.91 7.78 -9.31
N SER A 36 4.66 7.60 -9.74
CA SER A 36 4.38 6.92 -11.01
C SER A 36 4.63 7.84 -12.21
N GLY A 37 4.95 7.23 -13.36
CA GLY A 37 4.91 7.94 -14.64
C GLY A 37 3.49 8.10 -15.21
N GLU A 38 2.47 7.52 -14.55
CA GLU A 38 1.08 7.66 -14.94
C GLU A 38 0.53 9.02 -14.51
N ILE A 39 -0.50 9.49 -15.23
CA ILE A 39 -1.19 10.74 -14.93
C ILE A 39 -2.67 10.41 -14.71
N ASN A 40 -3.25 10.90 -13.60
CA ASN A 40 -4.69 10.77 -13.35
C ASN A 40 -5.51 11.79 -14.17
N GLU A 41 -6.84 11.71 -14.13
CA GLU A 41 -7.72 12.63 -14.87
C GLU A 41 -7.53 14.13 -14.52
N LYS A 42 -6.90 14.43 -13.39
CA LYS A 42 -6.63 15.80 -12.92
C LYS A 42 -5.24 16.32 -13.29
N GLY A 43 -4.42 15.51 -13.96
CA GLY A 43 -3.06 15.91 -14.36
C GLY A 43 -1.98 15.68 -13.32
N TYR A 44 -2.25 14.93 -12.24
CA TYR A 44 -1.26 14.62 -11.20
C TYR A 44 -0.66 13.23 -11.38
N HIS A 45 0.58 13.05 -10.94
CA HIS A 45 1.25 11.75 -10.87
C HIS A 45 0.98 11.04 -9.53
N PRO A 46 0.13 10.01 -9.50
CA PRO A 46 -0.16 9.29 -8.25
C PRO A 46 1.03 8.39 -7.85
N PRO A 47 1.18 7.98 -6.58
CA PRO A 47 2.21 7.03 -6.18
C PRO A 47 1.96 5.63 -6.78
N LYS A 48 3.04 4.88 -7.00
CA LYS A 48 3.04 3.44 -7.33
C LYS A 48 4.02 2.69 -6.42
N LEU A 49 3.97 1.37 -6.42
CA LEU A 49 5.04 0.55 -5.85
C LEU A 49 6.35 0.77 -6.62
N ILE A 50 7.46 0.78 -5.90
CA ILE A 50 8.79 0.71 -6.48
C ILE A 50 8.96 -0.63 -7.20
N ASP A 51 9.61 -0.60 -8.37
CA ASP A 51 9.89 -1.81 -9.13
C ASP A 51 10.68 -2.82 -8.27
N GLY A 52 10.11 -4.02 -8.09
CA GLY A 52 10.69 -5.08 -7.26
C GLY A 52 10.26 -5.09 -5.79
N LYS A 53 9.49 -4.09 -5.33
CA LYS A 53 8.80 -4.10 -4.04
C LYS A 53 7.40 -4.70 -4.18
N THR A 54 6.92 -5.25 -3.07
CA THR A 54 5.60 -5.88 -2.95
C THR A 54 4.89 -5.33 -1.71
N PHE A 55 3.60 -5.65 -1.55
CA PHE A 55 2.91 -5.27 -0.31
C PHE A 55 3.33 -6.11 0.90
N ASP A 56 4.04 -7.24 0.71
CA ASP A 56 4.69 -7.97 1.81
C ASP A 56 5.78 -7.12 2.49
N ASP A 57 6.34 -6.12 1.79
CA ASP A 57 7.30 -5.16 2.34
C ASP A 57 6.60 -4.04 3.14
N CYS A 58 5.27 -3.97 3.16
CA CYS A 58 4.54 -2.94 3.91
C CYS A 58 4.39 -3.33 5.38
N ALA A 59 4.86 -2.47 6.29
CA ALA A 59 4.75 -2.66 7.74
C ALA A 59 3.33 -2.41 8.31
N GLU A 60 2.31 -2.23 7.47
CA GLU A 60 0.91 -1.96 7.90
C GLU A 60 0.79 -0.79 8.90
N CYS A 61 1.65 0.23 8.79
CA CYS A 61 1.73 1.30 9.80
C CYS A 61 0.64 2.38 9.69
N HIS A 62 -0.18 2.37 8.64
CA HIS A 62 -1.19 3.39 8.30
C HIS A 62 -0.67 4.83 8.19
N PHE A 63 0.64 5.07 8.19
CA PHE A 63 1.17 6.43 8.19
C PHE A 63 0.84 7.19 6.91
N CYS A 64 0.89 6.51 5.76
CA CYS A 64 0.52 7.08 4.47
C CYS A 64 -0.95 7.53 4.41
N GLU A 65 -1.84 6.83 5.10
CA GLU A 65 -3.27 7.17 5.23
C GLU A 65 -3.46 8.41 6.12
N LEU A 66 -2.82 8.42 7.30
CA LEU A 66 -2.93 9.49 8.28
C LEU A 66 -2.38 10.83 7.75
N ILE A 67 -1.28 10.80 7.00
CA ILE A 67 -0.64 12.02 6.49
C ILE A 67 -1.26 12.53 5.18
N CYS A 68 -2.13 11.75 4.53
CA CYS A 68 -2.70 12.14 3.24
C CYS A 68 -3.76 13.25 3.41
N PRO A 69 -3.52 14.48 2.93
CA PRO A 69 -4.46 15.59 3.10
C PRO A 69 -5.76 15.41 2.31
N GLU A 70 -5.75 14.52 1.31
CA GLU A 70 -6.88 14.28 0.39
C GLU A 70 -7.62 12.96 0.68
N PHE A 71 -7.18 12.19 1.69
CA PHE A 71 -7.71 10.84 1.96
C PHE A 71 -7.76 9.98 0.69
N ALA A 72 -6.66 10.03 -0.07
CA ALA A 72 -6.52 9.37 -1.36
C ALA A 72 -5.91 7.97 -1.25
N ILE A 73 -5.29 7.62 -0.14
CA ILE A 73 -4.61 6.35 0.08
C ILE A 73 -5.03 5.75 1.42
N PHE A 74 -5.22 4.44 1.49
CA PHE A 74 -5.60 3.72 2.71
C PHE A 74 -5.01 2.30 2.72
N VAL A 75 -4.83 1.74 3.92
CA VAL A 75 -4.27 0.39 4.11
C VAL A 75 -5.36 -0.55 4.63
N VAL A 76 -5.39 -1.76 4.12
CA VAL A 76 -6.26 -2.85 4.60
C VAL A 76 -5.39 -3.94 5.20
N ALA A 77 -5.69 -4.27 6.46
CA ALA A 77 -5.06 -5.34 7.20
C ALA A 77 -5.26 -6.70 6.49
N PRO A 78 -4.28 -7.60 6.55
CA PRO A 78 -4.45 -8.94 6.00
C PRO A 78 -5.51 -9.72 6.78
N GLU A 79 -6.39 -10.39 6.06
CA GLU A 79 -7.30 -11.38 6.67
C GLU A 79 -6.52 -12.64 7.03
N GLU A 80 -6.73 -13.17 8.23
CA GLU A 80 -6.23 -14.48 8.63
C GLU A 80 -7.02 -15.56 7.88
N GLU A 81 -6.34 -16.44 7.13
CA GLU A 81 -6.99 -17.65 6.61
C GLU A 81 -7.06 -18.69 7.73
N GLU A 82 -8.28 -19.03 8.17
CA GLU A 82 -8.52 -20.26 8.94
C GLU A 82 -8.11 -21.45 8.05
N GLY A 83 -7.08 -22.20 8.47
CA GLY A 83 -6.49 -23.28 7.68
C GLY A 83 -7.52 -24.35 7.31
N SER A 84 -7.65 -24.63 6.01
CA SER A 84 -8.20 -25.90 5.55
C SER A 84 -7.06 -26.91 5.48
N GLU A 85 -7.00 -27.78 6.50
CA GLU A 85 -6.29 -29.05 6.42
C GLU A 85 -7.04 -29.92 5.40
N GLU A 86 -6.48 -30.11 4.21
CA GLU A 86 -6.77 -31.27 3.36
C GLU A 86 -5.55 -32.20 3.44
N ASP A 87 -5.63 -33.16 4.36
CA ASP A 87 -4.74 -34.32 4.45
C ASP A 87 -4.94 -35.22 3.21
N GLU A 88 -3.89 -35.43 2.42
CA GLU A 88 -3.66 -36.68 1.65
C GLU A 88 -2.18 -37.08 1.69
#